data_AF-X1RA01-F1
#
_entry.id   AF-X1RA01-F1
#
_cell.length_a   1.000
_cell.length_b   1.000
_cell.length_c   1.000
_cell.angle_alpha   90.00
_cell.angle_beta   90.00
_cell.angle_gamma   90.00
#
_symmetry.space_group_name_H-M   'P 1'
#
loop_
_entity.id
_entity.type
_entity.pdbx_description
1 polymer ?
#
loop_
_entity_poly.entity_id
_entity_poly.type
_entity_poly.pdbx_seq_one_letter_code
_entity_poly.pdbx_strand_id
1 'polypeptide(L)'
;MKISQRVFVKRWKPILEEYEKIQNKVLPRSFRLVKELCLAHYISNKELRRYYRKWQEGKKQDVSLLPAKIGAKPGSRRTPKAIERNIMKAYRRFGSNRYELVLLFKPYYLDKTPSPATMDRIKKRYPLNPAQKKIIKRYEKVTPGELAHIDLTKVPKVE
;
A
#
# COMPACT_ATOMS: atom_id res chain seq x y z
N MET A 1 2.06 10.68 -11.93
CA MET A 1 2.05 11.44 -10.66
C MET A 1 0.64 11.51 -10.11
N LYS A 2 0.47 11.39 -8.79
CA LYS A 2 -0.83 11.63 -8.13
C LYS A 2 -1.23 13.10 -8.28
N ILE A 3 -2.53 13.41 -8.25
CA ILE A 3 -3.05 14.78 -8.42
C ILE A 3 -2.39 15.76 -7.43
N SER A 4 -2.25 15.36 -6.16
CA SER A 4 -1.57 16.16 -5.12
C SER A 4 -0.11 16.49 -5.46
N GLN A 5 0.61 15.57 -6.10
CA GLN A 5 1.99 15.80 -6.52
C GLN A 5 2.08 16.79 -7.68
N ARG A 6 1.11 16.75 -8.60
CA ARG A 6 1.04 17.70 -9.73
C ARG A 6 0.79 19.13 -9.22
N VAL A 7 -0.11 19.32 -8.27
CA VAL A 7 -0.37 20.63 -7.63
C VAL A 7 0.89 21.18 -6.98
N PHE A 8 1.65 20.33 -6.28
CA PHE A 8 2.90 20.73 -5.64
C PHE A 8 3.95 21.23 -6.64
N VAL A 9 4.17 20.49 -7.73
CA VAL A 9 5.12 20.88 -8.78
C VAL A 9 4.65 22.15 -9.49
N LYS A 10 3.37 22.25 -9.83
CA LYS A 10 2.79 23.43 -10.49
C LYS A 10 2.97 24.71 -9.66
N ARG A 11 2.94 24.60 -8.32
CA ARG A 11 3.22 25.73 -7.42
C ARG A 11 4.71 26.11 -7.42
N TRP A 12 5.61 25.14 -7.21
CA TRP A 12 7.01 25.44 -6.94
C TRP A 12 7.86 25.70 -8.19
N LYS A 13 7.56 25.06 -9.31
CA LYS A 13 8.31 25.21 -10.57
C LYS A 13 8.45 26.67 -11.03
N PRO A 14 7.36 27.46 -11.18
CA PRO A 14 7.49 28.86 -11.61
C PRO A 14 8.27 29.71 -10.59
N ILE A 15 8.12 29.45 -9.29
CA ILE A 15 8.82 30.19 -8.23
C ILE A 15 10.33 29.97 -8.32
N LEU A 16 10.76 28.74 -8.60
CA LEU A 16 12.17 28.38 -8.71
C LEU A 16 12.80 28.89 -10.00
N GLU A 17 12.06 28.85 -11.12
CA GLU A 17 12.50 29.42 -12.40
C GLU A 17 12.68 30.95 -12.27
N GLU A 18 11.74 31.65 -11.63
CA GLU A 18 11.91 33.09 -11.36
C GLU A 18 13.06 33.38 -10.40
N TYR A 19 13.26 32.54 -9.38
CA TYR A 19 14.42 32.66 -8.51
C TYR A 19 15.75 32.55 -9.27
N GLU A 20 15.84 31.62 -10.23
CA GLU A 20 17.01 31.47 -11.10
C GLU A 20 17.22 32.69 -12.01
N LYS A 21 16.16 33.26 -12.59
CA LYS A 21 16.24 34.52 -13.36
C LYS A 21 16.73 35.69 -12.50
N ILE A 22 16.27 35.79 -11.26
CA ILE A 22 16.72 36.83 -10.32
C ILE A 22 18.21 36.66 -10.01
N GLN A 23 18.67 35.42 -9.74
CA GLN A 23 20.08 35.13 -9.47
C GLN A 23 20.98 35.46 -10.67
N ASN A 24 20.57 35.04 -11.87
CA ASN A 24 21.34 35.25 -13.11
C ASN A 24 21.18 36.66 -13.69
N LYS A 25 20.33 37.51 -13.08
CA LYS A 25 20.01 38.87 -13.54
C LYS A 25 19.53 38.93 -15.00
N VAL A 26 18.83 37.88 -15.46
CA VAL A 26 18.30 37.81 -16.83
C VAL A 26 17.01 38.61 -16.94
N LEU A 27 16.87 39.39 -18.01
CA LEU A 27 15.67 40.14 -18.36
C LEU A 27 14.87 39.37 -19.43
N PRO A 28 13.52 39.39 -19.39
CA PRO A 28 12.66 39.99 -18.38
C PRO A 28 12.52 39.11 -17.13
N ARG A 29 12.48 39.75 -15.95
CA ARG A 29 12.21 39.10 -14.65
C ARG A 29 11.00 39.75 -14.00
N SER A 30 10.16 38.94 -13.35
CA SER A 30 8.94 39.43 -12.70
C SER A 30 9.21 40.24 -11.43
N PHE A 31 10.29 39.89 -10.72
CA PHE A 31 10.71 40.54 -9.47
C PHE A 31 12.15 41.02 -9.57
N ARG A 32 12.49 42.12 -8.90
CA ARG A 32 13.86 42.64 -8.86
C ARG A 32 14.66 41.98 -7.74
N LEU A 33 14.02 41.77 -6.59
CA LEU A 33 14.63 41.22 -5.38
C LEU A 33 14.00 39.89 -4.96
N VAL A 34 14.81 39.01 -4.37
CA VAL A 34 14.33 37.75 -3.78
C VAL A 34 13.33 38.01 -2.64
N LYS A 35 13.47 39.14 -1.92
CA LYS A 35 12.55 39.52 -0.85
C LYS A 35 11.13 39.75 -1.38
N GLU A 36 11.00 40.37 -2.55
CA GLU A 36 9.69 40.62 -3.21
C GLU A 36 9.04 39.31 -3.63
N LEU A 37 9.81 38.40 -4.25
CA LEU A 37 9.34 37.05 -4.62
C LEU A 37 8.81 36.29 -3.40
N CYS A 38 9.56 36.29 -2.30
CA CYS A 38 9.16 35.63 -1.05
C CYS A 38 7.88 36.23 -0.46
N LEU A 39 7.74 37.56 -0.49
CA LEU A 39 6.54 38.26 -0.01
C LEU A 39 5.31 37.93 -0.88
N ALA A 40 5.45 37.94 -2.21
CA ALA A 40 4.35 37.69 -3.14
C ALA A 40 3.78 36.26 -3.02
N HIS A 41 4.64 35.27 -2.73
CA HIS A 41 4.22 33.87 -2.60
C HIS A 41 3.98 33.42 -1.16
N TYR A 42 4.15 34.31 -0.17
CA TYR A 42 4.06 34.01 1.26
C TYR A 42 4.99 32.85 1.68
N ILE A 43 6.25 32.92 1.27
CA ILE A 43 7.27 31.87 1.51
C ILE A 43 8.46 32.47 2.25
N SER A 44 9.06 31.70 3.16
CA SER A 44 10.31 32.11 3.80
C SER A 44 11.53 31.89 2.89
N ASN A 45 12.54 32.77 2.99
CA ASN A 45 13.78 32.63 2.20
C ASN A 45 14.48 31.28 2.45
N LYS A 46 14.42 30.78 3.69
CA LYS A 46 14.95 29.47 4.09
C LYS A 46 14.30 28.32 3.30
N GLU A 47 12.98 28.36 3.14
CA GLU A 47 12.25 27.34 2.38
C GLU A 47 12.57 27.40 0.90
N LEU A 48 12.62 28.60 0.32
CA LEU A 48 12.99 28.81 -1.08
C LEU A 48 14.38 28.20 -1.37
N ARG A 49 15.37 28.52 -0.54
CA ARG A 49 16.73 27.96 -0.67
C ARG A 49 16.75 26.43 -0.52
N ARG A 50 15.99 25.88 0.43
CA ARG A 50 15.89 24.42 0.62
C ARG A 50 15.36 23.72 -0.63
N TYR A 51 14.28 24.23 -1.21
CA TYR A 51 13.70 23.64 -2.42
C TYR A 51 14.56 23.87 -3.66
N TYR A 52 15.19 25.04 -3.79
CA TYR A 52 16.12 25.31 -4.88
C TYR A 52 17.31 24.36 -4.88
N ARG A 53 17.97 24.19 -3.72
CA ARG A 53 19.08 23.24 -3.58
C ARG A 53 18.67 21.82 -3.96
N LYS A 54 17.51 21.37 -3.46
CA LYS A 54 16.95 20.05 -3.79
C LYS A 54 16.67 19.89 -5.28
N TRP A 55 16.19 20.96 -5.93
CA TRP A 55 15.92 20.97 -7.37
C TRP A 55 17.21 20.94 -8.19
N GLN A 56 18.24 21.68 -7.78
CA GLN A 56 19.58 21.64 -8.39
C GLN A 56 20.23 20.26 -8.26
N GLU A 57 20.28 19.68 -7.06
CA GLU A 57 20.80 18.32 -6.81
C GLU A 57 20.06 17.28 -7.66
N GLY A 58 18.76 17.49 -7.86
CA GLY A 58 17.89 16.67 -8.68
C GLY A 58 17.89 16.98 -10.18
N LYS A 59 18.92 17.64 -10.72
CA LYS A 59 19.08 18.00 -12.15
C LYS A 59 17.87 18.71 -12.74
N LYS A 60 17.23 19.59 -11.95
CA LYS A 60 16.04 20.36 -12.32
C LYS A 60 14.81 19.54 -12.74
N GLN A 61 14.75 18.26 -12.37
CA GLN A 61 13.60 17.42 -12.68
C GLN A 61 12.41 17.68 -11.74
N ASP A 62 11.20 17.61 -12.27
CA ASP A 62 9.95 17.79 -11.52
C ASP A 62 9.80 16.77 -10.36
N VAL A 63 10.32 15.55 -10.55
CA VAL A 63 10.30 14.48 -9.54
C VAL A 63 11.11 14.85 -8.30
N SER A 64 12.19 15.62 -8.47
CA SER A 64 13.10 16.03 -7.41
C SER A 64 12.44 16.98 -6.41
N LEU A 65 11.46 17.76 -6.84
CA LEU A 65 10.71 18.65 -5.95
C LEU A 65 9.83 17.88 -4.97
N LEU A 66 9.35 16.70 -5.36
CA LEU A 66 8.38 15.95 -4.59
C LEU A 66 8.91 15.56 -3.20
N PRO A 67 8.09 15.69 -2.15
CA PRO A 67 8.47 15.18 -0.83
C PRO A 67 8.92 13.72 -0.91
N ALA A 68 10.02 13.40 -0.24
CA ALA A 68 10.45 12.03 -0.09
C ALA A 68 9.37 11.23 0.67
N LYS A 69 9.35 9.91 0.50
CA LYS A 69 8.37 9.06 1.17
C LYS A 69 8.55 9.17 2.69
N ILE A 70 7.66 9.90 3.35
CA ILE A 70 7.57 10.00 4.81
C ILE A 70 6.83 8.75 5.29
N GLY A 71 7.55 7.79 5.84
CA GLY A 71 6.97 6.56 6.36
C GLY A 71 8.01 5.72 7.09
N ALA A 72 7.54 4.71 7.83
CA ALA A 72 8.44 3.74 8.45
C ALA A 72 9.34 3.14 7.36
N LYS A 73 10.65 3.07 7.63
CA LYS A 73 11.60 2.41 6.73
C LYS A 73 11.06 1.00 6.41
N PRO A 74 11.08 0.58 5.14
CA PRO A 74 10.60 -0.75 4.78
C PRO A 74 11.33 -1.80 5.63
N GLY A 75 10.57 -2.60 6.38
CA GLY A 75 11.10 -3.65 7.26
C GLY A 75 11.31 -3.28 8.73
N SER A 76 11.34 -1.99 9.13
CA SER A 76 11.70 -1.63 10.52
C SER A 76 10.64 -1.96 11.57
N ARG A 77 9.36 -1.99 11.19
CA ARG A 77 8.22 -2.29 12.08
C ARG A 77 7.47 -3.57 11.67
N ARG A 78 8.10 -4.42 10.85
CA ARG A 78 7.43 -5.62 10.32
C ARG A 78 7.62 -6.79 11.28
N THR A 79 6.60 -7.63 11.39
CA THR A 79 6.70 -8.94 12.04
C THR A 79 7.83 -9.77 11.43
N PRO A 80 8.69 -10.40 12.25
CA PRO A 80 9.72 -11.30 11.74
C PRO A 80 9.16 -12.37 10.80
N LYS A 81 9.86 -12.66 9.70
CA LYS A 81 9.39 -13.62 8.67
C LYS A 81 9.13 -15.03 9.23
N ALA A 82 9.82 -15.41 10.31
CA ALA A 82 9.59 -16.70 10.98
C ALA A 82 8.19 -16.76 11.62
N ILE A 83 7.79 -15.68 12.31
CA ILE A 83 6.47 -15.54 12.93
C ILE A 83 5.38 -15.51 11.85
N GLU A 84 5.59 -14.75 10.77
CA GLU A 84 4.63 -14.72 9.64
C GLU A 84 4.40 -16.12 9.03
N ARG A 85 5.47 -16.91 8.88
CA ARG A 85 5.38 -18.29 8.35
C ARG A 85 4.58 -19.19 9.27
N ASN A 86 4.80 -19.13 10.59
CA ASN A 86 4.08 -19.95 11.55
C ASN A 86 2.59 -19.60 11.61
N ILE A 87 2.27 -18.30 11.58
CA ILE A 87 0.88 -17.82 11.48
C ILE A 87 0.21 -18.34 10.22
N MET A 88 0.89 -18.28 9.06
CA MET A 88 0.31 -18.78 7.81
C MET A 88 0.13 -20.29 7.81
N LYS A 89 1.03 -21.06 8.45
CA LYS A 89 0.85 -22.51 8.61
C LYS A 89 -0.38 -22.82 9.46
N ALA A 90 -0.53 -22.16 10.61
CA ALA A 90 -1.70 -22.33 11.48
C ALA A 90 -3.00 -21.93 10.75
N TYR A 91 -3.00 -20.78 10.08
CA TYR A 91 -4.16 -20.33 9.31
C TYR A 91 -4.55 -21.31 8.20
N ARG A 92 -3.57 -21.89 7.49
CA ARG A 92 -3.83 -22.89 6.44
C ARG A 92 -4.33 -24.22 6.97
N ARG A 93 -3.93 -24.61 8.18
CA ARG A 93 -4.32 -25.89 8.79
C ARG A 93 -5.68 -25.82 9.48
N PHE A 94 -5.93 -24.74 10.22
CA PHE A 94 -7.10 -24.62 11.09
C PHE A 94 -8.20 -23.70 10.53
N GLY A 95 -7.88 -22.82 9.58
CA GLY A 95 -8.86 -21.86 9.05
C GLY A 95 -9.27 -20.75 10.03
N SER A 96 -8.60 -20.63 11.19
CA SER A 96 -9.01 -19.79 12.31
C SER A 96 -9.16 -18.29 11.99
N ASN A 97 -10.04 -17.66 12.75
CA ASN A 97 -10.28 -16.22 12.71
C ASN A 97 -9.04 -15.43 13.15
N ARG A 98 -8.95 -14.15 12.76
CA ARG A 98 -7.83 -13.27 13.13
C ARG A 98 -7.64 -13.15 14.65
N TYR A 99 -8.71 -13.15 15.43
CA TYR A 99 -8.64 -13.04 16.90
C TYR A 99 -8.18 -14.35 17.53
N GLU A 100 -8.72 -15.48 17.07
CA GLU A 100 -8.30 -16.82 17.49
C GLU A 100 -6.81 -17.06 17.23
N LEU A 101 -6.31 -16.64 16.06
CA LEU A 101 -4.89 -16.71 15.75
C LEU A 101 -4.06 -15.88 16.73
N VAL A 102 -4.52 -14.69 17.13
CA VAL A 102 -3.80 -13.89 18.13
C VAL A 102 -3.78 -14.61 19.47
N LEU A 103 -4.92 -15.12 19.93
CA LEU A 103 -5.01 -15.85 21.19
C LEU A 103 -4.11 -17.10 21.18
N LEU A 104 -4.11 -17.86 20.09
CA LEU A 104 -3.28 -19.05 19.88
C LEU A 104 -1.80 -18.71 19.97
N PHE A 105 -1.36 -17.60 19.35
CA PHE A 105 0.05 -17.22 19.30
C PHE A 105 0.53 -16.36 20.47
N LYS A 106 -0.38 -15.78 21.25
CA LYS A 106 -0.07 -14.96 22.42
C LYS A 106 0.84 -15.66 23.44
N PRO A 107 0.60 -16.94 23.83
CA PRO A 107 1.50 -17.62 24.77
C PRO A 107 2.90 -17.86 24.18
N TYR A 108 3.03 -18.01 22.86
CA TYR A 108 4.33 -18.32 22.23
C TYR A 108 5.19 -17.09 21.96
N TYR A 109 4.59 -15.97 21.57
CA TYR A 109 5.33 -14.78 21.13
C TYR A 109 5.20 -13.58 22.08
N LEU A 110 4.31 -13.64 23.08
CA LEU A 110 4.04 -12.57 24.05
C LEU A 110 3.90 -11.20 23.39
N ASP A 111 4.92 -10.34 23.52
CA ASP A 111 4.94 -8.97 23.00
C ASP A 111 5.20 -8.90 21.49
N LYS A 112 5.83 -9.94 20.93
CA LYS A 112 6.09 -10.07 19.50
C LYS A 112 4.85 -10.57 18.74
N THR A 113 3.78 -10.89 19.44
CA THR A 113 2.53 -11.36 18.83
C THR A 113 1.91 -10.23 18.01
N PRO A 114 1.62 -10.45 16.70
CA PRO A 114 0.99 -9.44 15.90
C PRO A 114 -0.41 -9.11 16.40
N SER A 115 -0.83 -7.85 16.23
CA SER A 115 -2.21 -7.44 16.45
C SER A 115 -3.18 -8.11 15.44
N PRO A 116 -4.48 -8.20 15.75
CA PRO A 116 -5.48 -8.79 14.83
C PRO A 116 -5.46 -8.15 13.43
N ALA A 117 -5.32 -6.82 13.35
CA ALA A 117 -5.19 -6.12 12.06
C ALA A 117 -3.91 -6.51 11.31
N THR A 118 -2.83 -6.83 12.04
CA THR A 118 -1.57 -7.29 11.44
C THR A 118 -1.71 -8.71 10.91
N MET A 119 -2.52 -9.58 11.53
CA MET A 119 -2.85 -10.90 10.99
C MET A 119 -3.50 -10.80 9.60
N ASP A 120 -4.49 -9.92 9.42
CA ASP A 120 -5.14 -9.72 8.12
C ASP A 120 -4.15 -9.18 7.07
N ARG A 121 -3.26 -8.26 7.47
CA ARG A 121 -2.18 -7.80 6.59
C ARG A 121 -1.21 -8.93 6.24
N ILE A 122 -0.90 -9.86 7.14
CA ILE A 122 -0.08 -11.05 6.85
C ILE A 122 -0.81 -11.93 5.83
N LYS A 123 -2.09 -12.26 6.05
CA LYS A 123 -2.92 -13.03 5.12
C LYS A 123 -2.94 -12.42 3.72
N LYS A 124 -3.10 -11.08 3.63
CA LYS A 124 -3.09 -10.35 2.34
C LYS A 124 -1.75 -10.45 1.61
N ARG A 125 -0.62 -10.55 2.32
CA ARG A 125 0.71 -10.70 1.71
C ARG A 125 0.95 -12.10 1.14
N TYR A 126 0.28 -13.11 1.68
CA TYR A 126 0.42 -14.51 1.30
C TYR A 126 -0.93 -15.07 0.81
N PRO A 127 -1.41 -14.65 -0.37
CA PRO A 127 -2.69 -15.09 -0.87
C PRO A 127 -2.72 -16.62 -1.08
N LEU A 128 -3.88 -17.21 -0.83
CA LEU A 128 -4.13 -18.62 -1.14
C LEU A 128 -4.18 -18.83 -2.66
N ASN A 129 -3.76 -20.01 -3.12
CA ASN A 129 -3.92 -20.40 -4.52
C ASN A 129 -5.43 -20.48 -4.86
N PRO A 130 -5.84 -20.19 -6.10
CA PRO A 130 -7.26 -20.21 -6.49
C PRO A 130 -7.95 -21.54 -6.17
N ALA A 131 -7.26 -22.68 -6.37
CA ALA A 131 -7.77 -24.00 -5.99
C ALA A 131 -8.09 -24.14 -4.49
N GLN A 132 -7.29 -23.47 -3.64
CA GLN A 132 -7.47 -23.47 -2.18
C GLN A 132 -8.53 -22.47 -1.71
N LYS A 133 -8.91 -21.49 -2.56
CA LYS A 133 -10.00 -20.55 -2.28
C LYS A 133 -11.37 -21.15 -2.60
N LYS A 134 -11.42 -22.18 -3.44
CA LYS A 134 -12.68 -22.85 -3.79
C LYS A 134 -13.18 -23.59 -2.56
N ILE A 135 -14.28 -23.13 -1.98
CA ILE A 135 -14.98 -23.85 -0.91
C ILE A 135 -15.52 -25.13 -1.54
N ILE A 136 -14.83 -26.26 -1.32
CA ILE A 136 -15.31 -27.57 -1.74
C ILE A 136 -16.42 -27.95 -0.75
N LYS A 137 -17.68 -27.70 -1.10
CA LYS A 137 -18.80 -28.25 -0.34
C LYS A 137 -18.77 -29.76 -0.53
N ARG A 138 -18.35 -30.49 0.49
CA ARG A 138 -18.49 -31.94 0.57
C ARG A 138 -19.76 -32.19 1.36
N TYR A 139 -20.77 -32.74 0.71
CA TYR A 139 -21.95 -33.25 1.40
C TYR A 139 -21.52 -34.55 2.06
N GLU A 140 -21.25 -34.50 3.36
CA GLU A 140 -21.04 -35.71 4.17
C GLU A 140 -22.42 -36.30 4.47
N LYS A 141 -22.59 -37.58 4.08
CA LYS A 141 -23.87 -38.28 4.16
C LYS A 141 -24.21 -38.51 5.62
N VAL A 142 -25.34 -37.99 6.08
CA VAL A 142 -25.77 -38.21 7.48
C VAL A 142 -26.84 -39.31 7.53
N THR A 143 -27.68 -39.42 6.50
CA THR A 143 -28.80 -40.36 6.47
C THR A 143 -28.77 -41.33 5.27
N PRO A 144 -29.21 -42.60 5.45
CA PRO A 144 -29.34 -43.54 4.34
C PRO A 144 -30.43 -43.06 3.37
N GLY A 145 -30.10 -42.97 2.07
CA GLY A 145 -31.04 -42.57 1.00
C GLY A 145 -30.81 -41.19 0.38
N GLU A 146 -29.95 -40.34 0.97
CA GLU A 146 -29.63 -38.98 0.47
C GLU A 146 -29.08 -38.94 -0.97
N LEU A 147 -28.59 -40.07 -1.49
CA LEU A 147 -28.02 -40.23 -2.82
C LEU A 147 -28.64 -41.42 -3.57
N ALA A 148 -29.92 -41.71 -3.34
CA ALA A 148 -30.61 -42.68 -4.20
C ALA A 148 -30.58 -42.14 -5.65
N HIS A 149 -29.80 -42.79 -6.51
CA HIS A 149 -29.85 -42.53 -7.94
C HIS A 149 -31.15 -43.15 -8.45
N ILE A 150 -32.09 -42.32 -8.89
CA ILE A 150 -33.29 -42.81 -9.56
C ILE A 150 -32.89 -43.10 -11.00
N ASP A 151 -32.57 -44.36 -11.28
CA ASP A 151 -32.34 -44.84 -12.64
C ASP A 151 -33.66 -44.79 -13.41
N LEU A 152 -33.84 -43.75 -14.23
CA LEU A 152 -34.97 -43.63 -15.14
C LEU A 152 -34.68 -44.41 -16.41
N THR A 153 -35.25 -45.62 -16.52
CA THR A 153 -35.29 -46.35 -17.79
C THR A 153 -36.51 -45.92 -18.60
N LYS A 154 -36.31 -45.48 -19.84
CA LYS A 154 -37.39 -45.15 -20.79
C LYS A 154 -37.81 -46.43 -21.50
N VAL A 155 -39.08 -46.83 -21.38
CA VAL A 155 -39.67 -47.88 -22.20
C VAL A 155 -40.07 -47.27 -23.56
N PRO A 156 -39.69 -47.87 -24.70
CA PRO A 156 -40.06 -47.34 -26.02
C PRO A 156 -41.57 -47.39 -26.23
N LYS A 157 -42.12 -46.33 -26.84
CA LYS A 157 -43.53 -46.29 -27.26
C LYS A 157 -43.73 -47.27 -28.41
N VAL A 158 -44.67 -48.19 -28.26
CA VAL A 158 -45.15 -49.05 -29.35
C VAL A 158 -46.15 -48.21 -30.16
N GLU A 159 -45.89 -48.06 -31.47
CA GLU A 159 -46.82 -47.48 -32.45
C GLU A 159 -47.92 -48.48 -32.82
#